data_AF-A0A2X3GUA3-F1
#
_entry.id   AF-A0A2X3GUA3-F1
#
_cell.length_a   1.000
_cell.length_b   1.000
_cell.length_c   1.000
_cell.angle_alpha   90.00
_cell.angle_beta   90.00
_cell.angle_gamma   90.00
#
_symmetry.space_group_name_H-M   'P 1'
#
loop_
_entity.id
_entity.type
_entity.pdbx_description
1 polymer ?
#
loop_
_entity_poly.entity_id
_entity_poly.type
_entity_poly.pdbx_seq_one_letter_code
_entity_poly.pdbx_strand_id
1 'polypeptide(L)' 'MTTEDKTEKKRILDLLVNCDAGTHLMHEGFDVNDPNAYTREWFSWANMMFCELVMDYFDIRVEK' A
#
# COMPACT_ATOMS: atom_id res chain seq x y z
N MET A 1 1.93 1.91 12.48
CA MET A 1 0.79 1.06 12.07
C MET A 1 -0.05 0.72 13.29
N THR A 2 -1.35 0.49 13.12
CA THR A 2 -2.32 0.38 14.23
C THR A 2 -2.54 -1.05 14.74
N THR A 3 -2.04 -2.06 14.03
CA THR A 3 -2.14 -3.48 14.38
C THR A 3 -0.75 -4.11 14.47
N GLU A 4 -0.57 -5.07 15.37
CA GLU A 4 0.65 -5.88 15.48
C GLU A 4 0.53 -7.21 14.73
N ASP A 5 -0.67 -7.60 14.30
CA ASP A 5 -0.89 -8.87 13.58
C ASP A 5 -0.28 -8.84 12.18
N LYS A 6 0.74 -9.67 11.96
CA LYS A 6 1.38 -9.83 10.66
C LYS A 6 0.43 -10.40 9.60
N THR A 7 -0.56 -11.20 9.98
CA THR A 7 -1.54 -11.75 9.04
C THR A 7 -2.38 -10.64 8.45
N GLU A 8 -2.83 -9.71 9.28
CA GLU A 8 -3.58 -8.53 8.85
C GLU A 8 -2.74 -7.63 7.94
N LYS A 9 -1.48 -7.36 8.32
CA LYS A 9 -0.55 -6.58 7.49
C LYS A 9 -0.34 -7.21 6.12
N LYS A 10 -0.12 -8.53 6.06
CA LYS A 10 0.02 -9.26 4.80
C LYS A 10 -1.23 -9.13 3.94
N ARG A 11 -2.42 -9.32 4.53
CA ARG A 11 -3.70 -9.20 3.82
C ARG A 11 -3.87 -7.81 3.20
N ILE A 12 -3.46 -6.75 3.90
CA ILE A 12 -3.51 -5.37 3.40
C ILE A 12 -2.49 -5.17 2.28
N LEU A 13 -1.26 -5.65 2.42
CA LEU A 13 -0.24 -5.58 1.36
C LEU A 13 -0.70 -6.29 0.08
N ASP A 14 -1.25 -7.49 0.20
CA ASP A 14 -1.78 -8.24 -0.94
C ASP A 14 -2.94 -7.47 -1.60
N LEU A 15 -3.81 -6.84 -0.81
CA LEU A 15 -4.91 -6.01 -1.33
C LEU A 15 -4.38 -4.81 -2.13
N LEU A 16 -3.39 -4.09 -1.59
CA LEU A 16 -2.82 -2.89 -2.23
C LEU A 16 -2.21 -3.23 -3.59
N VAL A 17 -1.46 -4.33 -3.70
CA VAL A 17 -0.85 -4.76 -4.96
C VAL A 17 -1.90 -5.25 -5.97
N ASN A 18 -3.00 -5.86 -5.52
CA ASN A 18 -4.08 -6.27 -6.41
C ASN A 18 -4.97 -5.12 -6.90
N CYS A 19 -4.85 -3.93 -6.32
CA CYS A 19 -5.65 -2.74 -6.63
C CYS A 19 -4.84 -1.59 -7.24
N ASP A 20 -3.66 -1.87 -7.80
CA ASP A 20 -2.74 -0.87 -8.39
C ASP A 20 -2.96 -0.61 -9.90
N ALA A 21 -4.03 -1.16 -10.48
CA ALA A 21 -4.32 -1.12 -11.92
C ALA A 21 -3.16 -1.60 -12.83
N GLY A 22 -2.25 -2.42 -12.33
CA GLY A 22 -1.05 -2.87 -13.04
C GLY A 22 0.02 -1.80 -13.22
N THR A 23 -0.09 -0.66 -12.53
CA THR A 23 0.86 0.46 -12.64
C THR A 23 2.09 0.28 -11.74
N HIS A 24 2.03 -0.62 -10.75
CA HIS A 24 3.05 -0.78 -9.71
C HIS A 24 3.28 0.48 -8.85
N LEU A 25 2.29 1.37 -8.80
CA LEU A 25 2.26 2.57 -8.00
C LEU A 25 0.99 2.59 -7.15
N MET A 26 1.04 3.33 -6.05
CA MET A 26 -0.14 3.59 -5.23
C MET A 26 -0.85 4.87 -5.72
N HIS A 27 -2.17 4.79 -5.78
CA HIS A 27 -3.05 5.89 -6.18
C HIS A 27 -3.67 6.59 -4.95
N GLU A 28 -4.23 7.79 -5.15
CA GLU A 28 -4.91 8.52 -4.07
C GLU A 28 -6.25 7.88 -3.69
N GLY A 29 -6.96 7.36 -4.69
CA GLY A 29 -8.17 6.57 -4.52
C GLY A 29 -8.44 5.75 -5.78
N PHE A 30 -9.23 4.70 -5.64
CA PHE A 30 -9.67 3.84 -6.73
C PHE A 30 -11.13 3.40 -6.50
N ASP A 31 -11.85 3.05 -7.56
CA ASP A 31 -13.19 2.48 -7.44
C ASP A 31 -13.10 1.04 -6.89
N VAL A 32 -13.88 0.74 -5.85
CA VAL A 32 -13.93 -0.57 -5.20
C VAL A 32 -14.35 -1.70 -6.17
N ASN A 33 -15.09 -1.38 -7.22
CA ASN A 33 -15.53 -2.32 -8.25
C ASN A 33 -14.61 -2.35 -9.48
N ASP A 34 -13.78 -1.32 -9.68
CA ASP A 34 -12.85 -1.21 -10.81
C ASP A 34 -11.57 -0.46 -10.43
N PRO A 35 -10.49 -1.16 -10.07
CA PRO A 35 -9.21 -0.54 -9.74
C PRO A 35 -8.59 0.30 -10.87
N ASN A 36 -8.98 0.09 -12.14
CA ASN A 36 -8.51 0.91 -13.26
C ASN A 36 -9.08 2.33 -13.23
N ALA A 37 -10.18 2.55 -12.51
CA ALA A 37 -10.74 3.86 -12.24
C ALA A 37 -10.09 4.44 -10.98
N TYR A 38 -8.90 5.03 -11.13
CA TYR A 38 -8.15 5.64 -10.03
C TYR A 38 -7.90 7.13 -10.22
N THR A 39 -7.56 7.82 -9.13
CA THR A 39 -7.12 9.21 -9.14
C THR A 39 -5.65 9.32 -8.78
N ARG A 40 -4.96 10.25 -9.46
CA ARG A 40 -3.52 10.54 -9.34
C ARG A 40 -2.63 9.33 -9.64
N GLU A 41 -2.17 9.29 -10.88
CA GLU A 41 -1.24 8.27 -11.37
C GLU A 41 0.09 8.26 -10.58
N TRP A 42 0.59 9.45 -10.22
CA TRP A 42 1.81 9.60 -9.44
C TRP A 42 1.51 10.29 -8.10
N PHE A 43 1.51 9.50 -7.03
CA PHE A 43 1.31 10.02 -5.68
C PHE A 43 2.38 9.52 -4.72
N SER A 44 3.51 10.24 -4.68
CA SER A 44 4.70 9.84 -3.91
C SER A 44 4.42 9.56 -2.43
N TRP A 45 3.48 10.28 -1.81
CA TRP A 45 3.15 10.03 -0.41
C TRP A 45 2.51 8.65 -0.22
N ALA A 46 1.51 8.30 -1.04
CA ALA A 46 0.90 6.97 -0.98
C ALA A 46 1.92 5.85 -1.25
N ASN A 47 2.83 6.06 -2.20
CA ASN A 47 3.94 5.14 -2.46
C ASN A 47 4.81 4.93 -1.22
N MET A 48 5.18 6.00 -0.53
CA MET A 48 6.00 5.90 0.68
C MET A 48 5.25 5.26 1.84
N MET A 49 3.94 5.50 1.99
CA MET A 49 3.13 4.81 3.01
C MET A 49 3.06 3.29 2.78
N PHE A 50 2.98 2.85 1.52
CA PHE A 50 3.10 1.44 1.17
C PHE A 50 4.47 0.88 1.57
N CYS A 51 5.56 1.57 1.23
CA CYS A 51 6.91 1.18 1.63
C CYS A 51 7.07 1.08 3.16
N GLU A 52 6.49 2.01 3.92
CA GLU A 52 6.50 1.97 5.39
C GLU A 52 5.79 0.72 5.94
N LEU A 53 4.66 0.32 5.38
CA LEU A 53 3.96 -0.92 5.75
C LEU A 53 4.79 -2.16 5.38
N VAL A 54 5.45 -2.18 4.21
CA VAL A 54 6.35 -3.26 3.84
C VAL A 54 7.51 -3.39 4.84
N MET A 55 8.17 -2.29 5.16
CA MET A 55 9.25 -2.26 6.16
C MET A 55 8.76 -2.74 7.53
N ASP A 56 7.60 -2.27 7.98
CA ASP A 56 6.99 -2.68 9.24
C ASP A 56 6.61 -4.17 9.28
N TYR A 57 6.19 -4.76 8.16
CA TYR A 57 5.92 -6.20 8.06
C TYR A 57 7.18 -7.06 8.22
N PHE A 58 8.29 -6.59 7.67
CA PHE A 58 9.61 -7.24 7.76
C PHE A 58 10.42 -6.81 8.99
N ASP A 59 9.80 -6.13 9.95
CA ASP A 59 10.43 -5.64 11.18
C ASP A 59 11.63 -4.70 10.94
N ILE A 60 11.66 -4.02 9.78
CA ILE A 60 12.67 -3.02 9.43
C ILE A 60 12.25 -1.69 10.07
N ARG A 61 13.10 -1.18 10.96
CA ARG A 61 12.94 0.11 11.62
C ARG A 61 14.06 1.05 11.20
N VAL A 62 13.70 2.28 10.84
CA VAL A 62 14.69 3.34 10.63
C VAL A 62 15.03 3.92 12.00
N GLU A 63 16.27 3.75 12.43
CA GLU A 63 16.80 4.43 13.61
C GLU A 63 16.87 5.93 13.34
N LYS A 64 16.51 6.74 14.35
CA LYS A 64 16.54 8.20 14.28
C LYS A 64 17.92 8.76 14.54
#